data_AF-A0A345VN17-F1
#
_entry.id   AF-A0A345VN17-F1
#
_cell.length_a   1.000
_cell.length_b   1.000
_cell.length_c   1.000
_cell.angle_alpha   90.00
_cell.angle_beta   90.00
_cell.angle_gamma   90.00
#
_symmetry.space_group_name_H-M   'P 1'
#
loop_
_entity.id
_entity.type
_entity.pdbx_description
1 polymer ?
#
loop_
_entity_poly.entity_id
_entity_poly.type
_entity_poly.pdbx_seq_one_letter_code
_entity_poly.pdbx_strand_id
1 'polypeptide(L)'
;MKNYIEDDNLQIAMAEYNNINSVGDEIWTKNNTYVGKVSDIYDNNSHSGEQIYVVVDDIDISAEDVKEVTVLFRGSTSPQEIFSDPADVALDWLENDIPMASNIWAMKDFGNPHNFSAVSPQLTASSKHLKEIMKKYPNADINLAGHSLGGMDAQYAVVDITDKKDLKRINSVHIYNSPDIYPTLTKEQKKTADSLKSKIVVYVDPNDFIGMVGREGKKGSEDSVGTVYYTESPDINWIDQHMTYGYRMENGQIKVIETNLPPEVKDIRKKMGTFYKYKKNFQKSGKGLSSHEKIFLDAEQATVISNGLATTAETALEEIESTANAAVKEAEELWNTTKIMPFGVSELTEAELAEAYEAGGVTYDSIVTKTETHFNKKVTKADNLVTTYTTLRSDIQSGIETMLAKDSELAGDFKKWKS
;
A
#
# COMPACT_ATOMS: atom_id res chain seq x y z
N MET A 1 -15.54 24.26 14.11
CA MET A 1 -15.70 23.14 13.16
C MET A 1 -14.38 22.39 13.15
N LYS A 2 -14.36 21.06 13.36
CA LYS A 2 -13.12 20.27 13.27
C LYS A 2 -12.72 20.18 11.80
N ASN A 3 -11.44 20.26 11.47
CA ASN A 3 -10.93 20.14 10.10
C ASN A 3 -10.03 18.92 9.99
N TYR A 4 -10.04 18.26 8.83
CA TYR A 4 -9.08 17.21 8.52
C TYR A 4 -7.70 17.84 8.29
N ILE A 5 -6.65 17.03 8.41
CA ILE A 5 -5.30 17.45 8.09
C ILE A 5 -5.14 17.82 6.60
N GLU A 6 -4.10 18.58 6.27
CA GLU A 6 -3.76 19.00 4.91
C GLU A 6 -3.09 17.87 4.11
N ASP A 7 -3.77 16.72 3.97
CA ASP A 7 -3.40 15.61 3.10
C ASP A 7 -4.44 15.46 1.98
N ASP A 8 -4.00 15.60 0.73
CA ASP A 8 -4.90 15.67 -0.44
C ASP A 8 -5.75 14.40 -0.58
N ASN A 9 -5.13 13.22 -0.42
CA ASN A 9 -5.81 11.93 -0.57
C ASN A 9 -6.81 11.67 0.57
N LEU A 10 -6.46 12.01 1.82
CA LEU A 10 -7.40 11.92 2.93
C LEU A 10 -8.59 12.83 2.69
N GLN A 11 -8.33 14.06 2.23
CA GLN A 11 -9.41 15.01 1.98
C GLN A 11 -10.33 14.60 0.84
N ILE A 12 -9.80 13.98 -0.21
CA ILE A 12 -10.60 13.36 -1.27
C ILE A 12 -11.42 12.20 -0.72
N ALA A 13 -10.82 11.31 0.08
CA ALA A 13 -11.55 10.21 0.71
C ALA A 13 -12.71 10.73 1.56
N MET A 14 -12.46 11.71 2.43
CA MET A 14 -13.49 12.28 3.29
C MET A 14 -14.53 13.14 2.55
N ALA A 15 -14.32 13.44 1.26
CA ALA A 15 -15.33 14.11 0.43
C ALA A 15 -16.54 13.20 0.12
N GLU A 16 -16.43 11.89 0.38
CA GLU A 16 -17.55 10.94 0.34
C GLU A 16 -18.72 11.35 1.26
N TYR A 17 -18.45 12.15 2.30
CA TYR A 17 -19.43 12.67 3.25
C TYR A 17 -20.02 14.03 2.87
N ASN A 18 -19.65 14.57 1.71
CA ASN A 18 -20.29 15.78 1.19
C ASN A 18 -21.74 15.50 0.83
N ASN A 19 -22.53 16.57 0.71
CA ASN A 19 -23.93 16.47 0.31
C ASN A 19 -24.05 16.24 -1.21
N ILE A 20 -23.76 15.01 -1.66
CA ILE A 20 -23.80 14.58 -3.05
C ILE A 20 -25.18 14.01 -3.35
N ASN A 21 -25.97 14.70 -4.18
CA ASN A 21 -27.37 14.34 -4.41
C ASN A 21 -27.66 14.00 -5.87
N SER A 22 -26.82 14.40 -6.81
CA SER A 22 -27.11 14.29 -8.24
C SER A 22 -25.85 14.17 -9.10
N VAL A 23 -26.03 13.54 -10.26
CA VAL A 23 -25.05 13.60 -11.35
C VAL A 23 -24.86 15.06 -11.77
N GLY A 24 -23.61 15.45 -11.97
CA GLY A 24 -23.19 16.83 -12.26
C GLY A 24 -22.79 17.65 -11.05
N ASP A 25 -23.05 17.17 -9.82
CA ASP A 25 -22.59 17.83 -8.61
C ASP A 25 -21.05 17.93 -8.60
N GLU A 26 -20.54 19.10 -8.23
CA GLU A 26 -19.10 19.30 -8.06
C GLU A 26 -18.63 18.76 -6.71
N ILE A 27 -17.55 17.98 -6.73
CA ILE A 27 -16.90 17.49 -5.52
C ILE A 27 -15.76 18.43 -5.16
N TRP A 28 -15.84 18.96 -3.94
CA TRP A 28 -14.82 19.81 -3.34
C TRP A 28 -14.34 19.20 -2.03
N THR A 29 -13.04 19.25 -1.79
CA THR A 29 -12.53 18.91 -0.46
C THR A 29 -12.91 19.98 0.56
N LYS A 30 -12.79 19.64 1.84
CA LYS A 30 -13.05 20.57 2.95
C LYS A 30 -12.15 21.82 2.92
N ASN A 31 -10.98 21.74 2.29
CA ASN A 31 -10.09 22.87 2.07
C ASN A 31 -10.35 23.60 0.74
N ASN A 32 -11.52 23.41 0.13
CA ASN A 32 -11.94 24.01 -1.14
C ASN A 32 -11.03 23.65 -2.33
N THR A 33 -10.51 22.43 -2.37
CA THR A 33 -9.83 21.91 -3.56
C THR A 33 -10.85 21.18 -4.43
N TYR A 34 -10.93 21.56 -5.70
CA TYR A 34 -11.81 20.89 -6.67
C TYR A 34 -11.29 19.49 -6.98
N VAL A 35 -12.16 18.49 -6.91
CA VAL A 35 -11.85 17.09 -7.22
C VAL A 35 -12.37 16.72 -8.62
N GLY A 36 -13.59 17.13 -8.95
CA GLY A 36 -14.23 16.80 -10.23
C GLY A 36 -15.76 16.90 -10.15
N LYS A 37 -16.46 16.32 -11.13
CA LYS A 37 -17.91 16.22 -11.17
C LYS A 37 -18.38 14.78 -11.04
N VAL A 38 -19.50 14.60 -10.35
CA VAL A 38 -20.15 13.30 -10.22
C VAL A 38 -20.75 12.88 -11.56
N SER A 39 -20.32 11.73 -12.06
CA SER A 39 -20.80 11.12 -13.31
C SER A 39 -21.83 10.02 -13.07
N ASP A 40 -21.71 9.28 -11.97
CA ASP A 40 -22.64 8.23 -11.56
C ASP A 40 -22.72 8.16 -10.03
N ILE A 41 -23.88 7.72 -9.55
CA ILE A 41 -24.14 7.48 -8.13
C ILE A 41 -24.75 6.09 -8.00
N TYR A 42 -24.17 5.28 -7.12
CA TYR A 42 -24.75 4.03 -6.66
C TYR A 42 -25.02 4.17 -5.17
N ASP A 43 -26.27 4.41 -4.80
CA ASP A 43 -26.71 4.59 -3.42
C ASP A 43 -27.80 3.55 -3.11
N ASN A 44 -27.35 2.44 -2.52
CA ASN A 44 -28.15 1.29 -2.15
C ASN A 44 -28.95 0.68 -3.32
N ASN A 45 -28.43 0.79 -4.56
CA ASN A 45 -29.05 0.25 -5.77
C ASN A 45 -29.29 -1.27 -5.70
N SER A 46 -28.43 -1.97 -4.96
CA SER A 46 -28.49 -3.42 -4.75
C SER A 46 -29.33 -3.83 -3.52
N HIS A 47 -29.81 -2.87 -2.73
CA HIS A 47 -30.43 -3.08 -1.41
C HIS A 47 -29.48 -3.69 -0.37
N SER A 48 -28.17 -3.44 -0.52
CA SER A 48 -27.13 -3.96 0.36
C SER A 48 -26.39 -2.88 1.16
N GLY A 49 -26.77 -1.61 1.03
CA GLY A 49 -26.18 -0.48 1.76
C GLY A 49 -24.96 0.16 1.11
N GLU A 50 -24.56 -0.25 -0.10
CA GLU A 50 -23.42 0.33 -0.79
C GLU A 50 -23.65 1.78 -1.21
N GLN A 51 -22.65 2.64 -1.03
CA GLN A 51 -22.72 4.05 -1.38
C GLN A 51 -21.44 4.45 -2.12
N ILE A 52 -21.56 4.71 -3.42
CA ILE A 52 -20.44 4.86 -4.33
C ILE A 52 -20.67 6.08 -5.22
N TYR A 53 -19.71 6.99 -5.25
CA TYR A 53 -19.73 8.18 -6.10
C TYR A 53 -18.60 8.13 -7.12
N VAL A 54 -18.95 8.29 -8.39
CA VAL A 54 -18.00 8.20 -9.50
C VAL A 54 -17.70 9.60 -10.00
N VAL A 55 -16.45 10.04 -9.88
CA VAL A 55 -16.02 11.42 -10.15
C VAL A 55 -15.07 11.45 -11.34
N VAL A 56 -15.35 12.34 -12.29
CA VAL A 56 -14.53 12.60 -13.49
C VAL A 56 -14.21 14.09 -13.61
N ASP A 57 -13.25 14.46 -14.45
CA ASP A 57 -12.90 15.85 -14.69
C ASP A 57 -14.00 16.60 -15.45
N ASP A 58 -14.54 15.95 -16.49
CA ASP A 58 -15.59 16.47 -17.36
C ASP A 58 -16.63 15.37 -17.68
N ILE A 59 -17.91 15.67 -17.45
CA ILE A 59 -19.02 14.74 -17.72
C ILE A 59 -19.51 14.82 -19.17
N ASP A 60 -19.12 15.86 -19.90
CA ASP A 60 -19.59 16.12 -21.26
C ASP A 60 -18.73 15.41 -22.32
N ILE A 61 -17.57 14.87 -21.94
CA ILE A 61 -16.70 14.08 -22.84
C ILE A 61 -17.16 12.62 -22.93
N SER A 62 -16.76 11.94 -24.00
CA SER A 62 -17.09 10.53 -24.17
C SER A 62 -16.38 9.68 -23.11
N ALA A 63 -17.03 8.62 -22.65
CA ALA A 63 -16.45 7.74 -21.62
C ALA A 63 -15.13 7.05 -22.06
N GLU A 64 -14.89 6.95 -23.36
CA GLU A 64 -13.62 6.44 -23.92
C GLU A 64 -12.49 7.47 -23.87
N ASP A 65 -12.82 8.77 -23.78
CA ASP A 65 -11.86 9.87 -23.70
C ASP A 65 -11.51 10.27 -22.26
N VAL A 66 -12.29 9.79 -21.28
CA VAL A 66 -12.00 9.99 -19.85
C VAL A 66 -10.68 9.31 -19.50
N LYS A 67 -9.75 10.08 -18.94
CA LYS A 67 -8.40 9.62 -18.58
C LYS A 67 -8.30 9.08 -17.17
N GLU A 68 -9.04 9.68 -16.25
CA GLU A 68 -9.00 9.32 -14.84
C GLU A 68 -10.43 9.29 -14.28
N VAL A 69 -10.70 8.27 -13.47
CA VAL A 69 -11.94 8.14 -12.71
C VAL A 69 -11.58 8.00 -11.24
N THR A 70 -12.16 8.83 -10.39
CA THR A 70 -12.05 8.69 -8.92
C THR A 70 -13.34 8.09 -8.38
N VAL A 71 -13.25 6.95 -7.72
CA VAL A 71 -14.38 6.24 -7.11
C VAL A 71 -14.31 6.40 -5.60
N LEU A 72 -15.30 7.09 -5.03
CA LEU A 72 -15.43 7.29 -3.59
C LEU A 72 -16.39 6.24 -3.03
N PHE A 73 -15.91 5.36 -2.16
CA PHE A 73 -16.73 4.41 -1.42
C PHE A 73 -17.03 4.98 -0.06
N ARG A 74 -18.28 5.37 0.16
CA ARG A 74 -18.69 6.04 1.40
C ARG A 74 -18.81 5.04 2.54
N GLY A 75 -18.20 5.35 3.68
CA GLY A 75 -18.44 4.65 4.93
C GLY A 75 -19.84 4.92 5.49
N SER A 76 -20.25 4.17 6.52
CA SER A 76 -21.60 4.28 7.11
C SER A 76 -21.96 5.74 7.45
N THR A 77 -23.21 6.12 7.18
CA THR A 77 -23.71 7.50 7.32
C THR A 77 -23.69 8.04 8.75
N SER A 78 -23.60 7.16 9.75
CA SER A 78 -23.83 7.54 11.15
C SER A 78 -22.86 6.94 12.17
N PRO A 79 -21.51 7.11 12.09
CA PRO A 79 -20.62 6.69 13.18
C PRO A 79 -20.96 7.40 14.51
N GLN A 80 -21.64 8.55 14.42
CA GLN A 80 -22.12 9.37 15.54
C GLN A 80 -23.45 8.90 16.13
N GLU A 81 -24.26 8.12 15.40
CA GLU A 81 -25.52 7.55 15.91
C GLU A 81 -25.33 6.12 16.44
N ILE A 82 -24.18 5.50 16.18
CA ILE A 82 -23.77 4.28 16.86
C ILE A 82 -23.41 4.65 18.31
N PHE A 83 -23.95 3.89 19.26
CA PHE A 83 -24.14 4.15 20.70
C PHE A 83 -23.04 4.94 21.46
N SER A 84 -23.42 5.52 22.61
CA SER A 84 -22.58 6.41 23.43
C SER A 84 -21.35 5.76 24.09
N ASP A 85 -21.19 4.44 24.05
CA ASP A 85 -20.06 3.70 24.62
C ASP A 85 -19.28 2.94 23.51
N PRO A 86 -17.94 3.05 23.44
CA PRO A 86 -17.10 2.27 22.53
C PRO A 86 -17.37 0.76 22.55
N ALA A 87 -17.70 0.19 23.71
CA ALA A 87 -17.99 -1.24 23.84
C ALA A 87 -19.32 -1.60 23.17
N ASP A 88 -20.35 -0.76 23.32
CA ASP A 88 -21.65 -0.95 22.68
C ASP A 88 -21.57 -0.76 21.16
N VAL A 89 -20.76 0.19 20.69
CA VAL A 89 -20.49 0.38 19.25
C VAL A 89 -19.74 -0.82 18.68
N ALA A 90 -18.71 -1.29 19.38
CA ALA A 90 -17.98 -2.47 18.97
C ALA A 90 -18.91 -3.70 18.93
N LEU A 91 -19.79 -3.87 19.92
CA LEU A 91 -20.75 -4.96 19.98
C LEU A 91 -21.85 -4.84 18.92
N ASP A 92 -22.43 -3.67 18.67
CA ASP A 92 -23.53 -3.50 17.69
C ASP A 92 -23.02 -3.56 16.24
N TRP A 93 -21.83 -3.01 16.00
CA TRP A 93 -21.09 -3.18 14.75
C TRP A 93 -20.68 -4.65 14.52
N LEU A 94 -20.37 -5.39 15.60
CA LEU A 94 -20.04 -6.82 15.58
C LEU A 94 -21.29 -7.72 15.41
N GLU A 95 -22.37 -7.42 16.11
CA GLU A 95 -23.53 -8.29 16.24
C GLU A 95 -24.58 -8.06 15.14
N ASN A 96 -24.79 -6.84 14.63
CA ASN A 96 -25.96 -6.55 13.79
C ASN A 96 -25.73 -5.66 12.55
N ASP A 97 -24.87 -4.65 12.59
CA ASP A 97 -24.83 -3.62 11.51
C ASP A 97 -23.92 -3.97 10.33
N ILE A 98 -22.81 -4.69 10.55
CA ILE A 98 -21.89 -5.11 9.48
C ILE A 98 -21.49 -6.58 9.66
N PRO A 99 -22.18 -7.54 9.01
CA PRO A 99 -21.92 -8.98 9.15
C PRO A 99 -20.48 -9.42 8.86
N MET A 100 -19.73 -8.62 8.08
CA MET A 100 -18.32 -8.89 7.78
C MET A 100 -17.40 -8.70 8.99
N ALA A 101 -17.73 -7.76 9.89
CA ALA A 101 -16.99 -7.49 11.10
C ALA A 101 -16.97 -8.68 12.06
N SER A 102 -18.16 -9.24 12.33
CA SER A 102 -18.33 -10.47 13.11
C SER A 102 -17.54 -11.62 12.53
N ASN A 103 -17.53 -11.77 11.21
CA ASN A 103 -16.76 -12.82 10.56
C ASN A 103 -15.25 -12.64 10.75
N ILE A 104 -14.70 -11.43 10.54
CA ILE A 104 -13.27 -11.16 10.75
C ILE A 104 -12.86 -11.46 12.19
N TRP A 105 -13.72 -11.12 13.16
CA TRP A 105 -13.45 -11.34 14.57
C TRP A 105 -13.65 -12.81 15.02
N ALA A 106 -14.70 -13.48 14.55
CA ALA A 106 -14.89 -14.92 14.79
C ALA A 106 -13.74 -15.73 14.21
N MET A 107 -13.17 -15.31 13.07
CA MET A 107 -11.97 -15.93 12.50
C MET A 107 -10.73 -15.76 13.38
N LYS A 108 -10.64 -14.67 14.15
CA LYS A 108 -9.58 -14.43 15.14
C LYS A 108 -9.70 -15.42 16.30
N ASP A 109 -10.88 -15.60 16.87
CA ASP A 109 -11.06 -16.41 18.09
C ASP A 109 -11.14 -17.93 17.82
N PHE A 110 -11.57 -18.35 16.62
CA PHE A 110 -11.85 -19.76 16.30
C PHE A 110 -11.04 -20.34 15.13
N GLY A 111 -10.12 -19.57 14.53
CA GLY A 111 -9.40 -19.96 13.32
C GLY A 111 -10.25 -19.78 12.06
N ASN A 112 -9.84 -20.34 10.90
CA ASN A 112 -10.59 -20.21 9.63
C ASN A 112 -11.56 -21.40 9.43
N PRO A 113 -12.83 -21.32 9.87
CA PRO A 113 -13.85 -22.29 9.49
C PRO A 113 -14.20 -22.11 8.01
N HIS A 114 -13.97 -23.15 7.21
CA HIS A 114 -14.32 -23.24 5.78
C HIS A 114 -15.79 -22.94 5.40
N ASN A 115 -16.66 -22.62 6.37
CA ASN A 115 -18.12 -22.51 6.21
C ASN A 115 -18.70 -21.10 6.43
N PHE A 116 -17.90 -20.08 6.73
CA PHE A 116 -18.41 -18.70 6.71
C PHE A 116 -18.22 -18.13 5.31
N SER A 117 -19.33 -17.85 4.60
CA SER A 117 -19.28 -17.05 3.38
C SER A 117 -18.94 -15.61 3.78
N ALA A 118 -17.65 -15.35 3.91
CA ALA A 118 -17.07 -14.16 4.51
C ALA A 118 -17.10 -12.94 3.58
N VAL A 119 -18.15 -12.74 2.78
CA VAL A 119 -18.32 -11.55 1.94
C VAL A 119 -19.74 -11.05 2.10
N SER A 120 -19.89 -9.81 2.56
CA SER A 120 -21.22 -9.20 2.69
C SER A 120 -21.83 -8.90 1.31
N PRO A 121 -23.17 -8.83 1.20
CA PRO A 121 -23.84 -8.35 -0.01
C PRO A 121 -23.33 -6.97 -0.45
N GLN A 122 -23.01 -6.08 0.49
CA GLN A 122 -22.46 -4.75 0.20
C GLN A 122 -21.11 -4.82 -0.52
N LEU A 123 -20.15 -5.60 0.01
CA LEU A 123 -18.83 -5.79 -0.59
C LEU A 123 -18.96 -6.34 -2.03
N THR A 124 -19.89 -7.30 -2.21
CA THR A 124 -20.19 -7.89 -3.52
C THR A 124 -20.77 -6.85 -4.48
N ALA A 125 -21.70 -6.00 -4.02
CA ALA A 125 -22.28 -4.92 -4.80
C ALA A 125 -21.23 -3.88 -5.19
N SER A 126 -20.36 -3.49 -4.25
CA SER A 126 -19.23 -2.59 -4.47
C SER A 126 -18.26 -3.11 -5.52
N SER A 127 -17.89 -4.41 -5.45
CA SER A 127 -17.10 -5.08 -6.49
C SER A 127 -17.79 -5.05 -7.86
N LYS A 128 -19.08 -5.36 -7.89
CA LYS A 128 -19.87 -5.34 -9.13
C LYS A 128 -19.90 -3.94 -9.76
N HIS A 129 -20.19 -2.91 -8.97
CA HIS A 129 -20.25 -1.53 -9.46
C HIS A 129 -18.88 -1.02 -9.91
N LEU A 130 -17.80 -1.35 -9.21
CA LEU A 130 -16.45 -1.04 -9.70
C LEU A 130 -16.20 -1.63 -11.09
N LYS A 131 -16.57 -2.90 -11.32
CA LYS A 131 -16.44 -3.56 -12.63
C LYS A 131 -17.32 -2.89 -13.70
N GLU A 132 -18.52 -2.42 -13.34
CA GLU A 132 -19.39 -1.67 -14.24
C GLU A 132 -18.79 -0.30 -14.61
N ILE A 133 -18.24 0.42 -13.64
CA ILE A 133 -17.54 1.70 -13.84
C ILE A 133 -16.34 1.50 -14.76
N MET A 134 -15.52 0.48 -14.48
CA MET A 134 -14.35 0.12 -15.28
C MET A 134 -14.72 -0.25 -16.72
N LYS A 135 -15.89 -0.87 -16.93
CA LYS A 135 -16.41 -1.15 -18.27
C LYS A 135 -16.93 0.11 -18.97
N LYS A 136 -17.55 1.03 -18.23
CA LYS A 136 -18.05 2.31 -18.76
C LYS A 136 -16.89 3.19 -19.22
N TYR A 137 -15.80 3.25 -18.46
CA TYR A 137 -14.60 4.02 -18.74
C TYR A 137 -13.42 3.10 -19.07
N PRO A 138 -13.35 2.54 -20.30
CA PRO A 138 -12.41 1.46 -20.64
C PRO A 138 -10.94 1.90 -20.70
N ASN A 139 -10.68 3.19 -20.93
CA ASN A 139 -9.33 3.75 -21.09
C ASN A 139 -8.85 4.52 -19.85
N ALA A 140 -9.71 4.70 -18.85
CA ALA A 140 -9.38 5.48 -17.68
C ALA A 140 -8.52 4.70 -16.69
N ASP A 141 -7.57 5.41 -16.09
CA ASP A 141 -6.92 5.04 -14.84
C ASP A 141 -7.91 5.26 -13.68
N ILE A 142 -7.95 4.31 -12.75
CA ILE A 142 -8.93 4.26 -11.67
C ILE A 142 -8.25 4.55 -10.34
N ASN A 143 -8.68 5.64 -9.71
CA ASN A 143 -8.34 6.00 -8.34
C ASN A 143 -9.50 5.62 -7.44
N LEU A 144 -9.22 4.99 -6.31
CA LEU A 144 -10.23 4.63 -5.33
C LEU A 144 -9.91 5.29 -4.00
N ALA A 145 -10.94 5.77 -3.31
CA ALA A 145 -10.80 6.27 -1.96
C ALA A 145 -11.95 5.77 -1.08
N GLY A 146 -11.66 5.51 0.19
CA GLY A 146 -12.69 5.09 1.12
C GLY A 146 -12.25 5.21 2.58
N HIS A 147 -13.21 5.52 3.44
CA HIS A 147 -13.03 5.57 4.88
C HIS A 147 -13.96 4.56 5.56
N SER A 148 -13.57 4.04 6.74
CA SER A 148 -14.40 3.13 7.54
C SER A 148 -14.86 1.91 6.71
N LEU A 149 -16.17 1.61 6.66
CA LEU A 149 -16.75 0.56 5.83
C LEU A 149 -16.48 0.74 4.33
N GLY A 150 -16.48 1.98 3.83
CA GLY A 150 -16.19 2.28 2.43
C GLY A 150 -14.76 1.88 2.03
N GLY A 151 -13.83 1.93 2.99
CA GLY A 151 -12.51 1.34 2.80
C GLY A 151 -12.50 -0.19 2.66
N MET A 152 -13.43 -0.92 3.28
CA MET A 152 -13.57 -2.36 3.09
C MET A 152 -14.16 -2.67 1.72
N ASP A 153 -15.15 -1.87 1.30
CA ASP A 153 -15.74 -1.92 -0.04
C ASP A 153 -14.66 -1.75 -1.11
N ALA A 154 -13.80 -0.74 -0.98
CA ALA A 154 -12.68 -0.51 -1.88
C ALA A 154 -11.67 -1.66 -1.86
N GLN A 155 -11.29 -2.18 -0.67
CA GLN A 155 -10.39 -3.33 -0.55
C GLN A 155 -10.95 -4.53 -1.31
N TYR A 156 -12.21 -4.91 -1.07
CA TYR A 156 -12.82 -6.09 -1.68
C TYR A 156 -13.01 -5.90 -3.18
N ALA A 157 -13.51 -4.74 -3.60
CA ALA A 157 -13.77 -4.45 -4.99
C ALA A 157 -12.52 -4.60 -5.86
N VAL A 158 -11.35 -4.19 -5.34
CA VAL A 158 -10.07 -4.27 -6.05
C VAL A 158 -9.50 -5.68 -6.07
N VAL A 159 -9.51 -6.41 -4.95
CA VAL A 159 -8.93 -7.77 -4.89
C VAL A 159 -9.78 -8.80 -5.64
N ASP A 160 -11.06 -8.49 -5.88
CA ASP A 160 -12.01 -9.31 -6.61
C ASP A 160 -11.99 -9.06 -8.15
N ILE A 161 -11.11 -8.18 -8.64
CA ILE A 161 -10.88 -8.01 -10.08
C ILE A 161 -10.07 -9.20 -10.60
N THR A 162 -10.60 -9.85 -11.64
CA THR A 162 -9.98 -11.02 -12.27
C THR A 162 -9.35 -10.71 -13.64
N ASP A 163 -9.80 -9.64 -14.31
CA ASP A 163 -9.21 -9.21 -15.59
C ASP A 163 -7.88 -8.48 -15.34
N LYS A 164 -6.80 -9.01 -15.93
CA LYS A 164 -5.45 -8.43 -15.82
C LYS A 164 -5.31 -7.05 -16.47
N LYS A 165 -6.14 -6.72 -17.47
CA LYS A 165 -6.18 -5.38 -18.08
C LYS A 165 -6.76 -4.39 -17.09
N ASP A 166 -7.87 -4.76 -16.45
CA ASP A 166 -8.51 -3.93 -15.43
C ASP A 166 -7.61 -3.73 -14.21
N LEU A 167 -6.97 -4.80 -13.72
CA LEU A 167 -5.99 -4.70 -12.63
C LEU A 167 -4.86 -3.70 -12.92
N LYS A 168 -4.43 -3.57 -14.18
CA LYS A 168 -3.38 -2.60 -14.55
C LYS A 168 -3.86 -1.15 -14.47
N ARG A 169 -5.15 -0.91 -14.71
CA ARG A 169 -5.78 0.42 -14.68
C ARG A 169 -6.06 0.92 -13.26
N ILE A 170 -6.00 0.07 -12.24
CA ILE A 170 -5.99 0.56 -10.86
C ILE A 170 -4.73 1.40 -10.68
N ASN A 171 -4.87 2.71 -10.48
CA ASN A 171 -3.76 3.64 -10.33
C ASN A 171 -3.38 3.81 -8.86
N SER A 172 -4.34 4.18 -8.02
CA SER A 172 -4.16 4.28 -6.57
C SER A 172 -5.42 3.89 -5.80
N VAL A 173 -5.24 3.43 -4.57
CA VAL A 173 -6.32 3.12 -3.61
C VAL A 173 -5.93 3.69 -2.27
N HIS A 174 -6.69 4.66 -1.77
CA HIS A 174 -6.42 5.36 -0.52
C HIS A 174 -7.49 5.05 0.52
N ILE A 175 -7.09 4.36 1.58
CA ILE A 175 -8.00 3.85 2.60
C ILE A 175 -7.63 4.43 3.96
N TYR A 176 -8.62 4.87 4.72
CA TYR A 176 -8.43 5.53 6.01
C TYR A 176 -9.31 4.89 7.09
N ASN A 177 -8.71 4.52 8.22
CA ASN A 177 -9.42 4.02 9.40
C ASN A 177 -10.46 2.93 9.07
N SER A 178 -10.07 2.02 8.18
CA SER A 178 -10.94 0.96 7.67
C SER A 178 -10.48 -0.41 8.19
N PRO A 179 -11.39 -1.32 8.58
CA PRO A 179 -11.06 -2.71 8.92
C PRO A 179 -10.27 -3.45 7.82
N ASP A 180 -9.51 -4.48 8.19
CA ASP A 180 -8.72 -5.29 7.25
C ASP A 180 -9.50 -6.53 6.85
N ILE A 181 -9.83 -6.65 5.57
CA ILE A 181 -10.53 -7.83 5.07
C ILE A 181 -9.58 -8.98 4.74
N TYR A 182 -8.26 -8.77 4.76
CA TYR A 182 -7.27 -9.79 4.33
C TYR A 182 -7.50 -11.19 4.92
N PRO A 183 -7.83 -11.36 6.23
CA PRO A 183 -8.07 -12.68 6.81
C PRO A 183 -9.16 -13.49 6.08
N THR A 184 -10.17 -12.80 5.55
CA THR A 184 -11.34 -13.39 4.88
C THR A 184 -11.10 -13.76 3.42
N LEU A 185 -10.00 -13.26 2.83
CA LEU A 185 -9.74 -13.40 1.40
C LEU A 185 -9.38 -14.83 1.00
N THR A 186 -9.85 -15.23 -0.17
CA THR A 186 -9.41 -16.45 -0.85
C THR A 186 -7.91 -16.37 -1.22
N LYS A 187 -7.29 -17.51 -1.54
CA LYS A 187 -5.87 -17.54 -1.96
C LYS A 187 -5.62 -16.68 -3.20
N GLU A 188 -6.57 -16.65 -4.11
CA GLU A 188 -6.53 -15.89 -5.36
C GLU A 188 -6.64 -14.39 -5.09
N GLN A 189 -7.58 -13.97 -4.22
CA GLN A 189 -7.71 -12.58 -3.81
C GLN A 189 -6.48 -12.08 -3.03
N LYS A 190 -5.87 -12.93 -2.18
CA LYS A 190 -4.60 -12.60 -1.51
C LYS A 190 -3.47 -12.34 -2.51
N LYS A 191 -3.35 -13.17 -3.57
CA LYS A 191 -2.40 -12.93 -4.66
C LYS A 191 -2.68 -11.60 -5.39
N THR A 192 -3.95 -11.26 -5.60
CA THR A 192 -4.32 -9.97 -6.19
C THR A 192 -3.92 -8.82 -5.26
N ALA A 193 -4.21 -8.92 -3.96
CA ALA A 193 -3.83 -7.95 -2.95
C ALA A 193 -2.31 -7.72 -2.94
N ASP A 194 -1.51 -8.80 -2.95
CA ASP A 194 -0.05 -8.72 -3.01
C ASP A 194 0.44 -8.05 -4.30
N SER A 195 -0.19 -8.34 -5.44
CA SER A 195 0.17 -7.74 -6.74
C SER A 195 -0.12 -6.23 -6.82
N LEU A 196 -1.05 -5.74 -6.01
CA LEU A 196 -1.46 -4.33 -5.94
C LEU A 196 -0.96 -3.64 -4.68
N LYS A 197 -0.14 -4.30 -3.86
CA LYS A 197 0.20 -3.84 -2.51
C LYS A 197 0.80 -2.45 -2.44
N SER A 198 1.60 -2.07 -3.45
CA SER A 198 2.20 -0.74 -3.56
C SER A 198 1.23 0.36 -4.01
N LYS A 199 0.08 -0.01 -4.59
CA LYS A 199 -0.97 0.91 -5.06
C LYS A 199 -2.06 1.11 -4.01
N ILE A 200 -2.21 0.17 -3.08
CA ILE A 200 -3.17 0.24 -1.98
C ILE A 200 -2.46 0.80 -0.75
N VAL A 201 -2.77 2.05 -0.41
CA VAL A 201 -2.21 2.77 0.73
C VAL A 201 -3.27 2.88 1.81
N VAL A 202 -2.99 2.27 2.96
CA VAL A 202 -3.89 2.26 4.11
C VAL A 202 -3.27 3.08 5.23
N TYR A 203 -3.97 4.09 5.72
CA TYR A 203 -3.66 4.75 6.98
C TYR A 203 -4.65 4.28 8.05
N VAL A 204 -4.12 3.92 9.21
CA VAL A 204 -4.93 3.44 10.32
C VAL A 204 -4.41 3.98 11.64
N ASP A 205 -5.32 4.45 12.47
CA ASP A 205 -5.00 4.87 13.82
C ASP A 205 -5.02 3.69 14.79
N PRO A 206 -3.93 3.39 15.52
CA PRO A 206 -3.97 2.36 16.56
C PRO A 206 -4.99 2.62 17.67
N ASN A 207 -5.39 3.88 17.89
CA ASN A 207 -6.42 4.25 18.85
C ASN A 207 -7.84 4.10 18.27
N ASP A 208 -7.99 3.93 16.95
CA ASP A 208 -9.27 3.63 16.32
C ASP A 208 -9.53 2.13 16.32
N PHE A 209 -10.34 1.67 17.26
CA PHE A 209 -10.65 0.25 17.38
C PHE A 209 -11.35 -0.31 16.13
N ILE A 210 -12.12 0.49 15.38
CA ILE A 210 -12.80 0.04 14.16
C ILE A 210 -11.75 -0.23 13.08
N GLY A 211 -10.87 0.73 12.80
CA GLY A 211 -9.77 0.57 11.87
C GLY A 211 -8.81 -0.58 12.24
N MET A 212 -8.69 -0.90 13.53
CA MET A 212 -7.82 -1.99 14.01
C MET A 212 -8.42 -3.40 13.87
N VAL A 213 -9.70 -3.53 13.51
CA VAL A 213 -10.32 -4.84 13.24
C VAL A 213 -9.59 -5.54 12.09
N GLY A 214 -9.22 -6.80 12.30
CA GLY A 214 -8.45 -7.61 11.35
C GLY A 214 -6.93 -7.34 11.36
N ARG A 215 -6.43 -6.46 12.25
CA ARG A 215 -5.00 -6.09 12.33
C ARG A 215 -4.31 -6.46 13.65
N GLU A 216 -4.99 -7.19 14.52
CA GLU A 216 -4.44 -7.55 15.83
C GLU A 216 -3.14 -8.36 15.71
N GLY A 217 -2.14 -8.00 16.51
CA GLY A 217 -0.83 -8.64 16.52
C GLY A 217 0.09 -8.32 15.33
N LYS A 218 -0.42 -7.64 14.30
CA LYS A 218 0.37 -7.27 13.11
C LYS A 218 1.22 -6.03 13.37
N LYS A 219 2.45 -6.05 12.84
CA LYS A 219 3.33 -4.88 12.78
C LYS A 219 3.67 -4.64 11.31
N GLY A 220 3.21 -3.52 10.77
CA GLY A 220 3.42 -3.18 9.35
C GLY A 220 2.36 -3.78 8.43
N SER A 221 2.78 -4.25 7.26
CA SER A 221 1.87 -4.60 6.13
C SER A 221 1.73 -6.10 5.88
N GLU A 222 2.29 -6.95 6.74
CA GLU A 222 2.14 -8.41 6.60
C GLU A 222 0.67 -8.80 6.71
N ASP A 223 0.25 -9.76 5.89
CA ASP A 223 -1.12 -10.26 5.83
C ASP A 223 -2.19 -9.16 5.82
N SER A 224 -1.98 -8.09 5.05
CA SER A 224 -2.90 -6.94 4.97
C SER A 224 -3.23 -6.61 3.52
N VAL A 225 -4.42 -6.07 3.26
CA VAL A 225 -4.77 -5.54 1.93
C VAL A 225 -4.09 -4.19 1.72
N GLY A 226 -2.86 -4.24 1.20
CA GLY A 226 -2.06 -3.04 0.86
C GLY A 226 -0.89 -2.76 1.80
N THR A 227 -0.29 -1.58 1.59
CA THR A 227 0.76 -1.01 2.43
C THR A 227 0.12 -0.20 3.55
N VAL A 228 0.33 -0.65 4.79
CA VAL A 228 -0.29 -0.10 6.00
C VAL A 228 0.67 0.85 6.71
N TYR A 229 0.17 2.06 6.98
CA TYR A 229 0.80 3.10 7.77
C TYR A 229 0.01 3.34 9.05
N TYR A 230 0.56 2.91 10.19
CA TYR A 230 -0.01 3.21 11.49
C TYR A 230 0.25 4.66 11.85
N THR A 231 -0.79 5.46 12.04
CA THR A 231 -0.67 6.89 12.33
C THR A 231 -0.31 7.13 13.78
N GLU A 232 0.49 8.15 14.05
CA GLU A 232 0.72 8.63 15.41
C GLU A 232 -0.26 9.77 15.71
N SER A 233 -1.16 9.55 16.67
CA SER A 233 -2.22 10.48 17.05
C SER A 233 -2.34 10.61 18.56
N PRO A 234 -2.85 11.73 19.09
CA PRO A 234 -3.30 11.78 20.47
C PRO A 234 -4.57 10.94 20.63
N ASP A 235 -4.74 10.40 21.83
CA ASP A 235 -5.99 9.77 22.26
C ASP A 235 -7.07 10.85 22.41
N ILE A 236 -8.14 10.73 21.62
CA ILE A 236 -9.29 11.61 21.61
C ILE A 236 -10.58 10.78 21.68
N ASN A 237 -11.75 11.43 21.72
CA ASN A 237 -13.01 10.70 21.70
C ASN A 237 -13.06 9.74 20.50
N TRP A 238 -13.49 8.50 20.72
CA TRP A 238 -13.41 7.42 19.74
C TRP A 238 -14.10 7.74 18.40
N ILE A 239 -15.21 8.50 18.39
CA ILE A 239 -15.88 8.94 17.16
C ILE A 239 -14.94 9.83 16.37
N ASP A 240 -14.30 10.78 17.05
CA ASP A 240 -13.37 11.69 16.41
C ASP A 240 -12.10 10.98 15.94
N GLN A 241 -11.66 9.98 16.71
CA GLN A 241 -10.53 9.13 16.37
C GLN A 241 -10.80 8.38 15.07
N HIS A 242 -11.97 7.73 14.98
CA HIS A 242 -12.41 7.02 13.80
C HIS A 242 -12.54 7.96 12.60
N MET A 243 -13.15 9.13 12.79
CA MET A 243 -13.25 10.18 11.76
C MET A 243 -11.93 10.89 11.44
N THR A 244 -10.77 10.33 11.81
CA THR A 244 -9.41 10.81 11.49
C THR A 244 -9.04 12.18 12.07
N TYR A 245 -9.83 12.76 12.97
CA TYR A 245 -9.51 14.07 13.58
C TYR A 245 -8.29 14.01 14.52
N GLY A 246 -7.87 12.80 14.90
CA GLY A 246 -6.62 12.54 15.62
C GLY A 246 -5.38 12.65 14.74
N TYR A 247 -5.51 12.55 13.41
CA TYR A 247 -4.36 12.54 12.51
C TYR A 247 -3.57 13.83 12.61
N ARG A 248 -2.26 13.75 12.40
CA ARG A 248 -1.34 14.89 12.44
C ARG A 248 -0.47 14.91 11.19
N MET A 249 -0.04 16.09 10.79
CA MET A 249 0.98 16.26 9.77
C MET A 249 2.36 16.32 10.40
N GLU A 250 3.33 15.67 9.79
CA GLU A 250 4.74 15.81 10.06
C GLU A 250 5.48 15.92 8.73
N ASN A 251 6.26 17.00 8.56
CA ASN A 251 7.06 17.21 7.35
C ASN A 251 6.26 17.15 6.04
N GLY A 252 4.99 17.59 6.06
CA GLY A 252 4.11 17.59 4.88
C GLY A 252 3.53 16.24 4.51
N GLN A 253 3.64 15.26 5.40
CA GLN A 253 3.02 13.93 5.28
C GLN A 253 2.20 13.62 6.53
N ILE A 254 1.31 12.64 6.46
CA ILE A 254 0.65 12.09 7.66
C ILE A 254 1.72 11.53 8.60
N LYS A 255 1.67 11.92 9.87
CA LYS A 255 2.56 11.44 10.93
C LYS A 255 2.27 9.97 11.22
N VAL A 256 3.32 9.15 11.22
CA VAL A 256 3.22 7.69 11.35
C VAL A 256 4.16 7.19 12.44
N ILE A 257 3.82 6.05 13.02
CA ILE A 257 4.66 5.36 13.99
C ILE A 257 5.86 4.76 13.26
N GLU A 258 6.98 5.46 13.28
CA GLU A 258 8.18 5.10 12.52
C GLU A 258 8.74 3.72 12.87
N THR A 259 8.52 3.21 14.09
CA THR A 259 9.00 1.88 14.51
C THR A 259 8.33 0.74 13.75
N ASN A 260 7.24 0.99 13.04
CA ASN A 260 6.52 0.00 12.24
C ASN A 260 6.92 0.05 10.75
N LEU A 261 7.86 0.92 10.37
CA LEU A 261 8.32 1.06 8.99
C LEU A 261 9.69 0.39 8.80
N PRO A 262 9.94 -0.22 7.62
CA PRO A 262 11.28 -0.56 7.19
C PRO A 262 12.19 0.69 7.19
N PRO A 263 13.48 0.57 7.60
CA PRO A 263 14.42 1.69 7.62
C PRO A 263 14.49 2.47 6.30
N GLU A 264 14.41 1.76 5.18
CA GLU A 264 14.50 2.32 3.83
C GLU A 264 13.32 3.24 3.53
N VAL A 265 12.11 2.85 3.96
CA VAL A 265 10.89 3.66 3.84
C VAL A 265 10.95 4.88 4.76
N LYS A 266 11.41 4.68 6.00
CA LYS A 266 11.55 5.75 6.99
C LYS A 266 12.49 6.85 6.52
N ASP A 267 13.66 6.49 6.00
CA ASP A 267 14.66 7.46 5.55
C ASP A 267 14.18 8.26 4.34
N ILE A 268 13.48 7.62 3.41
CA ILE A 268 12.87 8.29 2.25
C ILE A 268 11.81 9.30 2.70
N ARG A 269 10.90 8.90 3.61
CA ARG A 269 9.88 9.81 4.16
C ARG A 269 10.51 11.04 4.82
N LYS A 270 11.52 10.83 5.65
CA LYS A 270 12.25 11.93 6.29
C LYS A 270 12.88 12.88 5.27
N LYS A 271 13.53 12.35 4.23
CA LYS A 271 14.13 13.15 3.14
C LYS A 271 13.07 13.91 2.33
N MET A 272 11.91 13.31 2.08
CA MET A 272 10.77 13.97 1.42
C MET A 272 10.24 15.17 2.20
N GLY A 273 10.49 15.25 3.50
CA GLY A 273 10.16 16.43 4.30
C GLY A 273 10.73 17.74 3.76
N THR A 274 11.93 17.70 3.19
CA THR A 274 12.55 18.86 2.55
C THR A 274 11.79 19.29 1.29
N PHE A 275 11.36 18.33 0.46
CA PHE A 275 10.51 18.59 -0.71
C PHE A 275 9.21 19.29 -0.31
N TYR A 276 8.51 18.79 0.72
CA TYR A 276 7.26 19.41 1.16
C TYR A 276 7.47 20.80 1.76
N LYS A 277 8.61 21.03 2.44
CA LYS A 277 9.00 22.36 2.91
C LYS A 277 9.16 23.34 1.74
N TYR A 278 9.80 22.91 0.64
CA TYR A 278 9.91 23.72 -0.57
C TYR A 278 8.54 23.97 -1.21
N LYS A 279 7.73 22.92 -1.40
CA LYS A 279 6.38 23.01 -1.98
C LYS A 279 5.53 24.04 -1.21
N LYS A 280 5.49 23.91 0.11
CA LYS A 280 4.75 24.82 0.99
C LYS A 280 5.27 26.26 0.90
N ASN A 281 6.58 26.46 0.79
CA ASN A 281 7.16 27.80 0.67
C ASN A 281 6.78 28.48 -0.66
N PHE A 282 6.84 27.76 -1.78
CA PHE A 282 6.46 28.28 -3.10
C PHE A 282 4.97 28.61 -3.19
N GLN A 283 4.13 27.79 -2.55
CA GLN A 283 2.67 28.02 -2.53
C GLN A 283 2.23 29.24 -1.71
N LYS A 284 3.11 29.84 -0.87
CA LYS A 284 2.77 31.03 -0.06
C LYS A 284 2.34 32.24 -0.89
N SER A 285 2.75 32.30 -2.16
CA SER A 285 2.37 33.40 -3.06
C SER A 285 0.87 33.42 -3.39
N GLY A 286 0.17 32.29 -3.23
CA GLY A 286 -1.23 32.11 -3.61
C GLY A 286 -1.49 32.11 -5.14
N LYS A 287 -0.44 32.28 -5.96
CA LYS A 287 -0.54 32.39 -7.43
C LYS A 287 -0.29 31.05 -8.15
N GLY A 288 -0.28 29.95 -7.41
CA GLY A 288 0.19 28.65 -7.90
C GLY A 288 1.72 28.59 -8.05
N LEU A 289 2.22 27.44 -8.49
CA LEU A 289 3.64 27.21 -8.72
C LEU A 289 4.05 27.69 -10.12
N SER A 290 5.15 28.43 -10.21
CA SER A 290 5.83 28.77 -11.47
C SER A 290 6.44 27.54 -12.14
N SER A 291 6.80 27.66 -13.43
CA SER A 291 7.46 26.58 -14.17
C SER A 291 8.78 26.15 -13.52
N HIS A 292 9.61 27.10 -13.07
CA HIS A 292 10.89 26.80 -12.41
C HIS A 292 10.68 26.10 -11.06
N GLU A 293 9.69 26.53 -10.27
CA GLU A 293 9.35 25.89 -8.99
C GLU A 293 8.85 24.46 -9.19
N LYS A 294 8.02 24.21 -10.21
CA LYS A 294 7.58 22.84 -10.57
C LYS A 294 8.78 21.96 -10.94
N ILE A 295 9.63 22.42 -11.85
CA ILE A 295 10.83 21.70 -12.27
C ILE A 295 11.76 21.41 -11.09
N PHE A 296 11.91 22.35 -10.17
CA PHE A 296 12.68 22.14 -8.95
C PHE A 296 12.08 21.09 -8.04
N LEU A 297 10.78 21.16 -7.76
CA LEU A 297 10.09 20.18 -6.95
C LEU A 297 10.18 18.78 -7.56
N ASP A 298 9.99 18.66 -8.88
CA ASP A 298 10.13 17.40 -9.61
C ASP A 298 11.56 16.85 -9.50
N ALA A 299 12.58 17.69 -9.67
CA ALA A 299 13.99 17.30 -9.52
C ALA A 299 14.32 16.85 -8.09
N GLU A 300 13.83 17.56 -7.07
CA GLU A 300 14.02 17.19 -5.66
C GLU A 300 13.34 15.86 -5.33
N GLN A 301 12.09 15.69 -5.74
CA GLN A 301 11.36 14.43 -5.54
C GLN A 301 12.05 13.27 -6.28
N ALA A 302 12.37 13.44 -7.56
CA ALA A 302 13.03 12.41 -8.36
C ALA A 302 14.37 11.99 -7.74
N THR A 303 15.16 12.94 -7.25
CA THR A 303 16.42 12.67 -6.57
C THR A 303 16.22 11.89 -5.28
N VAL A 304 15.25 12.26 -4.44
CA VAL A 304 15.00 11.56 -3.17
C VAL A 304 14.51 10.13 -3.42
N ILE A 305 13.56 9.96 -4.35
CA ILE A 305 12.96 8.66 -4.65
C ILE A 305 13.97 7.73 -5.35
N SER A 306 14.73 8.21 -6.35
CA SER A 306 15.70 7.37 -7.05
C SER A 306 16.83 6.88 -6.13
N ASN A 307 17.31 7.75 -5.24
CA ASN A 307 18.27 7.37 -4.20
C ASN A 307 17.69 6.32 -3.26
N GLY A 308 16.45 6.51 -2.82
CA GLY A 308 15.74 5.56 -1.98
C GLY A 308 15.62 4.18 -2.61
N LEU A 309 15.21 4.12 -3.88
CA LEU A 309 15.10 2.87 -4.65
C LEU A 309 16.45 2.14 -4.77
N ALA A 310 17.51 2.88 -5.12
CA ALA A 310 18.85 2.31 -5.24
C ALA A 310 19.34 1.74 -3.90
N THR A 311 19.26 2.51 -2.82
CA THR A 311 19.68 2.06 -1.48
C THR A 311 18.85 0.87 -0.99
N THR A 312 17.53 0.86 -1.23
CA THR A 312 16.68 -0.28 -0.87
C THR A 312 17.10 -1.55 -1.62
N ALA A 313 17.42 -1.44 -2.90
CA ALA A 313 17.89 -2.56 -3.69
C ALA A 313 19.26 -3.06 -3.20
N GLU A 314 20.18 -2.14 -2.87
CA GLU A 314 21.51 -2.44 -2.31
C GLU A 314 21.37 -3.23 -0.99
N THR A 315 20.56 -2.75 -0.05
CA THR A 315 20.28 -3.46 1.22
C THR A 315 19.65 -4.83 0.99
N ALA A 316 18.68 -4.94 0.07
CA ALA A 316 18.06 -6.22 -0.24
C ALA A 316 19.07 -7.22 -0.85
N LEU A 317 20.03 -6.75 -1.66
CA LEU A 317 21.10 -7.59 -2.18
C LEU A 317 21.99 -8.11 -1.03
N GLU A 318 22.40 -7.24 -0.11
CA GLU A 318 23.21 -7.65 1.06
C GLU A 318 22.51 -8.74 1.90
N GLU A 319 21.20 -8.61 2.14
CA GLU A 319 20.42 -9.62 2.86
C GLU A 319 20.33 -10.95 2.10
N ILE A 320 20.13 -10.90 0.78
CA ILE A 320 20.06 -12.08 -0.09
C ILE A 320 21.42 -12.79 -0.13
N GLU A 321 22.53 -12.05 -0.24
CA GLU A 321 23.89 -12.59 -0.21
C GLU A 321 24.21 -13.22 1.15
N SER A 322 23.87 -12.55 2.24
CA SER A 322 24.04 -13.08 3.60
C SER A 322 23.29 -14.41 3.79
N THR A 323 22.03 -14.46 3.34
CA THR A 323 21.20 -15.67 3.41
C THR A 323 21.75 -16.78 2.51
N ALA A 324 22.19 -16.45 1.30
CA ALA A 324 22.82 -17.39 0.39
C ALA A 324 24.09 -18.01 0.98
N ASN A 325 24.96 -17.18 1.57
CA ASN A 325 26.19 -17.62 2.21
C ASN A 325 25.91 -18.52 3.43
N ALA A 326 24.90 -18.18 4.24
CA ALA A 326 24.48 -19.02 5.36
C ALA A 326 23.99 -20.40 4.88
N ALA A 327 23.18 -20.46 3.83
CA ALA A 327 22.69 -21.72 3.26
C ALA A 327 23.82 -22.58 2.68
N VAL A 328 24.81 -21.98 2.02
CA VAL A 328 26.00 -22.69 1.52
C VAL A 328 26.82 -23.23 2.70
N LYS A 329 27.01 -22.44 3.75
CA LYS A 329 27.71 -22.88 4.96
C LYS A 329 27.00 -24.07 5.64
N GLU A 330 25.67 -24.03 5.78
CA GLU A 330 24.91 -25.16 6.31
C GLU A 330 25.04 -26.41 5.42
N ALA A 331 25.09 -26.23 4.10
CA ALA A 331 25.34 -27.33 3.17
C ALA A 331 26.76 -27.91 3.33
N GLU A 332 27.78 -27.08 3.56
CA GLU A 332 29.15 -27.52 3.86
C GLU A 332 29.24 -28.26 5.20
N GLU A 333 28.55 -27.78 6.23
CA GLU A 333 28.44 -28.44 7.53
C GLU A 333 27.77 -29.82 7.38
N LEU A 334 26.67 -29.90 6.64
CA LEU A 334 26.00 -31.16 6.30
C LEU A 334 26.94 -32.10 5.54
N TRP A 335 27.66 -31.60 4.54
CA TRP A 335 28.66 -32.39 3.82
C TRP A 335 29.76 -32.92 4.75
N ASN A 336 30.25 -32.12 5.70
CA ASN A 336 31.27 -32.56 6.64
C ASN A 336 30.78 -33.69 7.57
N THR A 337 29.48 -33.80 7.83
CA THR A 337 28.94 -34.95 8.60
C THR A 337 29.13 -36.28 7.87
N THR A 338 29.18 -36.27 6.53
CA THR A 338 29.39 -37.49 5.73
C THR A 338 30.81 -38.06 5.89
N LYS A 339 31.76 -37.25 6.37
CA LYS A 339 33.15 -37.65 6.63
C LYS A 339 33.33 -38.32 7.99
N ILE A 340 32.29 -38.34 8.82
CA ILE A 340 32.33 -38.90 10.17
C ILE A 340 31.68 -40.27 10.14
N MET A 341 32.39 -41.27 10.68
CA MET A 341 31.86 -42.64 10.77
C MET A 341 30.57 -42.68 11.60
N PRO A 342 29.45 -43.21 11.08
CA PRO A 342 28.21 -43.33 11.84
C PRO A 342 28.36 -44.21 13.08
N PHE A 343 27.57 -43.92 14.12
CA PHE A 343 27.59 -44.72 15.35
C PHE A 343 27.24 -46.19 15.05
N GLY A 344 28.08 -47.10 15.54
CA GLY A 344 27.90 -48.55 15.37
C GLY A 344 28.46 -49.12 14.06
N VAL A 345 29.02 -48.29 13.17
CA VAL A 345 29.79 -48.75 12.00
C VAL A 345 31.27 -48.77 12.37
N SER A 346 31.90 -49.94 12.30
CA SER A 346 33.32 -50.13 12.64
C SER A 346 34.13 -50.86 11.56
N GLU A 347 33.43 -51.37 10.55
CA GLU A 347 33.95 -52.29 9.55
C GLU A 347 34.43 -51.57 8.28
N LEU A 348 34.02 -50.31 8.08
CA LEU A 348 34.39 -49.52 6.90
C LEU A 348 35.63 -48.66 7.16
N THR A 349 36.45 -48.52 6.14
CA THR A 349 37.43 -47.43 6.04
C THR A 349 36.77 -46.11 5.62
N GLU A 350 37.47 -44.99 5.78
CA GLU A 350 36.98 -43.67 5.31
C GLU A 350 36.67 -43.65 3.80
N ALA A 351 37.46 -44.36 3.00
CA ALA A 351 37.25 -44.48 1.55
C ALA A 351 35.97 -45.29 1.23
N GLU A 352 35.77 -46.43 1.90
CA GLU A 352 34.56 -47.26 1.71
C GLU A 352 33.29 -46.54 2.20
N LEU A 353 33.40 -45.73 3.27
CA LEU A 353 32.31 -44.86 3.71
C LEU A 353 31.96 -43.80 2.65
N ALA A 354 32.98 -43.16 2.07
CA ALA A 354 32.78 -42.17 1.01
C ALA A 354 32.14 -42.81 -0.24
N GLU A 355 32.61 -43.99 -0.66
CA GLU A 355 32.02 -44.75 -1.77
C GLU A 355 30.55 -45.14 -1.49
N ALA A 356 30.21 -45.51 -0.25
CA ALA A 356 28.84 -45.83 0.12
C ALA A 356 27.90 -44.61 0.05
N TYR A 357 28.36 -43.43 0.49
CA TYR A 357 27.61 -42.18 0.34
C TYR A 357 27.45 -41.80 -1.14
N GLU A 358 28.51 -41.89 -1.93
CA GLU A 358 28.47 -41.61 -3.37
C GLU A 358 27.51 -42.56 -4.11
N ALA A 359 27.53 -43.85 -3.78
CA ALA A 359 26.59 -44.84 -4.34
C ALA A 359 25.12 -44.52 -3.98
N GLY A 360 24.88 -43.88 -2.83
CA GLY A 360 23.59 -43.34 -2.42
C GLY A 360 23.22 -41.99 -3.05
N GLY A 361 24.10 -41.40 -3.88
CA GLY A 361 23.92 -40.09 -4.50
C GLY A 361 24.22 -38.90 -3.58
N VAL A 362 24.85 -39.15 -2.43
CA VAL A 362 25.30 -38.13 -1.48
C VAL A 362 26.72 -37.71 -1.87
N THR A 363 26.81 -36.63 -2.65
CA THR A 363 28.09 -36.09 -3.15
C THR A 363 28.20 -34.61 -2.78
N TYR A 364 29.43 -34.07 -2.84
CA TYR A 364 29.63 -32.64 -2.66
C TYR A 364 28.78 -31.83 -3.65
N ASP A 365 28.71 -32.31 -4.91
CA ASP A 365 27.91 -31.69 -5.95
C ASP A 365 26.40 -31.69 -5.61
N SER A 366 25.88 -32.80 -5.07
CA SER A 366 24.44 -32.94 -4.78
C SER A 366 23.97 -32.14 -3.56
N ILE A 367 24.88 -31.84 -2.63
CA ILE A 367 24.61 -31.05 -1.42
C ILE A 367 25.05 -29.60 -1.60
N VAL A 368 26.35 -29.35 -1.75
CA VAL A 368 26.94 -28.01 -1.67
C VAL A 368 26.82 -27.28 -3.00
N THR A 369 27.36 -27.83 -4.09
CA THR A 369 27.37 -27.16 -5.40
C THR A 369 25.97 -26.88 -5.92
N LYS A 370 25.02 -27.81 -5.71
CA LYS A 370 23.61 -27.61 -6.06
C LYS A 370 22.97 -26.45 -5.27
N THR A 371 23.28 -26.35 -3.97
CA THR A 371 22.79 -25.27 -3.10
C THR A 371 23.39 -23.93 -3.51
N GLU A 372 24.70 -23.88 -3.68
CA GLU A 372 25.42 -22.70 -4.17
C GLU A 372 24.88 -22.24 -5.53
N THR A 373 24.74 -23.15 -6.50
CA THR A 373 24.20 -22.84 -7.83
C THR A 373 22.76 -22.31 -7.75
N HIS A 374 21.94 -22.83 -6.84
CA HIS A 374 20.57 -22.35 -6.65
C HIS A 374 20.55 -20.90 -6.15
N PHE A 375 21.32 -20.60 -5.12
CA PHE A 375 21.34 -19.28 -4.50
C PHE A 375 22.12 -18.24 -5.32
N ASN A 376 23.20 -18.61 -6.00
CA ASN A 376 23.91 -17.73 -6.93
C ASN A 376 22.96 -17.18 -8.01
N LYS A 377 22.03 -18.01 -8.53
CA LYS A 377 21.01 -17.53 -9.48
C LYS A 377 20.06 -16.48 -8.88
N LYS A 378 19.83 -16.51 -7.57
CA LYS A 378 18.99 -15.52 -6.86
C LYS A 378 19.77 -14.25 -6.59
N VAL A 379 21.01 -14.37 -6.13
CA VAL A 379 21.96 -13.26 -5.97
C VAL A 379 22.13 -12.50 -7.29
N THR A 380 22.41 -13.19 -8.39
CA THR A 380 22.53 -12.54 -9.72
C THR A 380 21.25 -11.80 -10.14
N LYS A 381 20.06 -12.28 -9.76
CA LYS A 381 18.81 -11.56 -10.05
C LYS A 381 18.68 -10.28 -9.22
N ALA A 382 19.05 -10.34 -7.94
CA ALA A 382 19.06 -9.17 -7.07
C ALA A 382 20.10 -8.13 -7.54
N ASP A 383 21.30 -8.58 -7.92
CA ASP A 383 22.37 -7.73 -8.45
C ASP A 383 21.96 -6.99 -9.74
N ASN A 384 21.26 -7.68 -10.65
CA ASN A 384 20.69 -7.04 -11.84
C ASN A 384 19.65 -5.96 -11.50
N LEU A 385 18.87 -6.14 -10.43
CA LEU A 385 17.93 -5.11 -9.95
C LEU A 385 18.68 -3.92 -9.35
N VAL A 386 19.73 -4.15 -8.56
CA VAL A 386 20.62 -3.09 -8.05
C VAL A 386 21.20 -2.29 -9.22
N THR A 387 21.73 -2.97 -10.24
CA THR A 387 22.27 -2.32 -11.45
C THR A 387 21.20 -1.48 -12.14
N THR A 388 19.97 -1.98 -12.26
CA THR A 388 18.85 -1.25 -12.87
C THR A 388 18.53 0.04 -12.11
N TYR A 389 18.38 -0.03 -10.78
CA TYR A 389 18.01 1.14 -9.97
C TYR A 389 19.16 2.14 -9.80
N THR A 390 20.40 1.66 -9.70
CA THR A 390 21.58 2.54 -9.65
C THR A 390 21.80 3.26 -10.98
N THR A 391 21.57 2.60 -12.11
CA THR A 391 21.58 3.24 -13.44
C THR A 391 20.48 4.29 -13.55
N LEU A 392 19.24 3.96 -13.15
CA LEU A 392 18.14 4.93 -13.13
C LEU A 392 18.45 6.16 -12.28
N ARG A 393 19.05 5.97 -11.09
CA ARG A 393 19.52 7.06 -10.23
C ARG A 393 20.53 7.95 -10.97
N SER A 394 21.53 7.35 -11.62
CA SER A 394 22.56 8.07 -12.38
C SER A 394 21.98 8.82 -13.58
N ASP A 395 21.02 8.24 -14.29
CA ASP A 395 20.35 8.85 -15.43
C ASP A 395 19.51 10.07 -15.01
N ILE A 396 18.76 9.96 -13.90
CA ILE A 396 18.00 11.07 -13.32
C ILE A 396 18.94 12.21 -12.93
N GLN A 397 20.03 11.90 -12.22
CA GLN A 397 21.01 12.91 -11.83
C GLN A 397 21.63 13.61 -13.05
N SER A 398 22.06 12.83 -14.05
CA SER A 398 22.65 13.36 -15.29
C SER A 398 21.64 14.22 -16.08
N GLY A 399 20.37 13.84 -16.10
CA GLY A 399 19.28 14.60 -16.71
C GLY A 399 19.07 15.96 -16.04
N ILE A 400 19.04 15.99 -14.70
CA ILE A 400 18.93 17.23 -13.92
C ILE A 400 20.16 18.12 -14.17
N GLU A 401 21.37 17.58 -14.10
CA GLU A 401 22.60 18.34 -14.36
C GLU A 401 22.63 18.93 -15.77
N THR A 402 22.24 18.14 -16.78
CA THR A 402 22.15 18.60 -18.17
C THR A 402 21.13 19.72 -18.34
N MET A 403 19.98 19.62 -17.68
CA MET A 403 18.94 20.66 -17.69
C MET A 403 19.47 21.97 -17.08
N LEU A 404 20.12 21.91 -15.92
CA LEU A 404 20.68 23.10 -15.25
C LEU A 404 21.87 23.69 -16.01
N ALA A 405 22.66 22.88 -16.73
CA ALA A 405 23.74 23.39 -17.57
C ALA A 405 23.24 24.18 -18.80
N LYS A 406 22.04 23.87 -19.28
CA LYS A 406 21.42 24.53 -20.45
C LYS A 406 20.66 25.81 -20.09
N ASP A 407 20.28 25.98 -18.83
CA ASP A 407 19.49 27.11 -18.36
C ASP A 407 20.13 27.74 -17.11
N SER A 408 20.89 28.82 -17.33
CA SER A 408 21.60 29.52 -16.25
C SER A 408 20.67 30.24 -15.27
N GLU A 409 19.47 30.64 -15.71
CA GLU A 409 18.49 31.29 -14.85
C GLU A 409 17.88 30.27 -13.90
N LEU A 410 17.41 29.13 -14.44
CA LEU A 410 16.92 28.00 -13.66
C LEU A 410 17.99 27.48 -12.68
N ALA A 411 19.24 27.36 -13.13
CA ALA A 411 20.35 26.98 -12.25
C ALA A 411 20.61 28.01 -11.14
N GLY A 412 20.41 29.30 -11.42
CA GLY A 412 20.45 30.37 -10.43
C GLY A 412 19.35 30.23 -9.37
N ASP A 413 18.12 29.95 -9.81
CA ASP A 413 16.98 29.72 -8.92
C ASP A 413 17.19 28.49 -8.03
N PHE A 414 17.65 27.37 -8.58
CA PHE A 414 17.98 26.17 -7.82
C PHE A 414 19.00 26.46 -6.71
N LYS A 415 20.05 27.21 -7.02
CA LYS A 415 21.06 27.61 -6.04
C LYS A 415 20.46 28.49 -4.95
N LYS A 416 19.61 29.44 -5.31
CA LYS A 416 18.93 30.34 -4.38
C LYS A 416 17.95 29.61 -3.45
N TRP A 417 17.29 28.57 -3.92
CA TRP A 417 16.36 27.79 -3.10
C TRP A 417 17.08 26.78 -2.18
N LYS A 418 18.28 26.32 -2.57
CA LYS A 418 19.11 25.41 -1.77
C LYS A 418 20.03 26.11 -0.76
N SER A 419 20.31 27.41 -0.94
CA SER A 419 21.05 28.24 0.02
C SER A 419 20.21 28.58 1.25
#